data_AF-A0AAT9I4Y3-F1
#
_entry.id   AF-A0AAT9I4Y3-F1
#
_cell.length_a   1.000
_cell.length_b   1.000
_cell.length_c   1.000
_cell.angle_alpha   90.00
_cell.angle_beta   90.00
_cell.angle_gamma   90.00
#
_symmetry.space_group_name_H-M   'P 1'
#
loop_
_entity.id
_entity.type
_entity.pdbx_description
1 polymer ?
#
loop_
_entity_poly.entity_id
_entity_poly.type
_entity_poly.pdbx_seq_one_letter_code
_entity_poly.pdbx_strand_id
1 'polypeptide(L)'
;MQQTATPVKKKLTWNKHQFAETVLYLRVFMTALNKALPTNERQTLYMIAKLFTDATVEVNSNRFRVAQHLFERGERYLHALPDEKVMLKSFLVNVYDRSKSLYHHRTGDVEKAISLIHHTLNNNRKLEAQGFHFLLFDRLSQYQNLSRVYFSAGKKTAALEMLSDCLVFLLTGQATLLADLNDHYVKEYDADMIEMRHSLICQLLFETTHRIQQENDAVQLAADCALFFEPMLQSIHRFMIRKPEEALIKQWLEIIPLFYRQQSAGLHAAVAAFGLQADAAALYKGIPYKLLEQFTAG
;
A
#
# COMPACT_ATOMS: atom_id res chain seq x y z
N MET A 1 43.54 17.24 6.93
CA MET A 1 42.39 16.37 7.27
C MET A 1 41.11 17.19 7.08
N GLN A 2 40.52 17.12 5.89
CA GLN A 2 39.28 17.83 5.56
C GLN A 2 38.10 16.93 5.90
N GLN A 3 37.23 17.40 6.80
CA GLN A 3 35.92 16.81 7.05
C GLN A 3 35.05 17.03 5.79
N THR A 4 34.83 15.98 5.01
CA THR A 4 33.84 16.00 3.94
C THR A 4 32.45 15.92 4.56
N ALA A 5 31.86 17.09 4.80
CA ALA A 5 30.44 17.23 5.12
C ALA A 5 29.62 16.60 3.99
N THR A 6 28.94 15.50 4.29
CA THR A 6 27.96 14.90 3.38
C THR A 6 26.82 15.91 3.18
N PRO A 7 26.43 16.26 1.94
CA PRO A 7 25.35 17.22 1.74
C PRO A 7 24.05 16.65 2.30
N VAL A 8 23.43 17.40 3.22
CA VAL A 8 22.13 17.11 3.86
C VAL A 8 20.96 17.01 2.86
N LYS A 9 21.20 17.27 1.56
CA LYS A 9 20.19 17.27 0.48
C LYS A 9 19.69 15.88 0.02
N LYS A 10 20.03 14.78 0.69
CA LYS A 10 19.58 13.42 0.31
C LYS A 10 18.71 12.69 1.33
N LYS A 11 18.21 13.37 2.36
CA LYS A 11 17.15 12.85 3.23
C LYS A 11 16.01 13.85 3.19
N LEU A 12 14.77 13.36 3.00
CA LEU A 12 13.52 14.13 2.95
C LEU A 12 13.08 14.61 1.55
N THR A 13 13.13 13.77 0.52
CA THR A 13 12.07 13.82 -0.51
C THR A 13 10.79 13.23 0.11
N TRP A 14 10.07 14.05 0.89
CA TRP A 14 8.73 13.70 1.37
C TRP A 14 7.78 13.80 0.19
N ASN A 15 7.16 12.68 -0.18
CA ASN A 15 6.11 12.67 -1.20
C ASN A 15 4.90 13.43 -0.66
N LYS A 16 4.57 14.57 -1.28
CA LYS A 16 3.32 15.33 -1.01
C LYS A 16 2.08 14.43 -1.08
N HIS A 17 2.10 13.40 -1.93
CA HIS A 17 1.05 12.39 -2.05
C HIS A 17 0.85 11.56 -0.76
N GLN A 18 1.93 11.06 -0.13
CA GLN A 18 1.82 10.35 1.16
C GLN A 18 1.23 11.22 2.28
N PHE A 19 1.51 12.52 2.27
CA PHE A 19 0.92 13.46 3.23
C PHE A 19 -0.56 13.69 2.97
N ALA A 20 -0.96 13.93 1.72
CA ALA A 20 -2.37 14.09 1.33
C ALA A 20 -3.20 12.81 1.58
N GLU A 21 -2.62 11.64 1.29
CA GLU A 21 -3.18 10.31 1.57
C GLU A 21 -3.38 10.09 3.07
N THR A 22 -2.37 10.42 3.88
CA THR A 22 -2.46 10.30 5.35
C THR A 22 -3.54 11.23 5.91
N VAL A 23 -3.67 12.44 5.36
CA VAL A 23 -4.70 13.41 5.79
C VAL A 23 -6.11 12.97 5.38
N LEU A 24 -6.28 12.46 4.16
CA LEU A 24 -7.57 11.96 3.68
C LEU A 24 -8.03 10.73 4.46
N TYR A 25 -7.17 9.71 4.56
CA TYR A 25 -7.50 8.49 5.30
C TYR A 25 -7.80 8.83 6.76
N LEU A 26 -7.00 9.70 7.40
CA LEU A 26 -7.25 10.14 8.77
C LEU A 26 -8.59 10.87 8.88
N ARG A 27 -8.97 11.71 7.91
CA ARG A 27 -10.28 12.38 7.89
C ARG A 27 -11.42 11.38 7.82
N VAL A 28 -11.37 10.41 6.90
CA VAL A 28 -12.41 9.38 6.74
C VAL A 28 -12.50 8.53 8.01
N PHE A 29 -11.36 8.09 8.53
CA PHE A 29 -11.24 7.34 9.77
C PHE A 29 -11.87 8.08 10.95
N MET A 30 -11.45 9.33 11.18
CA MET A 30 -11.98 10.16 12.27
C MET A 30 -13.47 10.44 12.10
N THR A 31 -13.95 10.64 10.88
CA THR A 31 -15.38 10.83 10.60
C THR A 31 -16.19 9.59 10.96
N ALA A 32 -15.70 8.40 10.60
CA ALA A 32 -16.35 7.15 10.95
C ALA A 32 -16.33 6.89 12.46
N LEU A 33 -15.20 7.11 13.12
CA LEU A 33 -15.09 7.00 14.58
C LEU A 33 -15.99 8.00 15.30
N ASN A 34 -16.14 9.20 14.76
CA ASN A 34 -17.00 10.23 15.36
C ASN A 34 -18.47 9.80 15.43
N LYS A 35 -18.91 8.98 14.46
CA LYS A 35 -20.26 8.41 14.41
C LYS A 35 -20.41 7.18 15.31
N ALA A 36 -19.35 6.39 15.45
CA ALA A 36 -19.43 5.06 16.08
C ALA A 36 -19.00 5.02 17.55
N LEU A 37 -18.08 5.89 17.99
CA LEU A 37 -17.53 5.89 19.34
C LEU A 37 -17.85 7.19 20.09
N PRO A 38 -18.22 7.11 21.38
CA PRO A 38 -18.37 8.30 22.23
C PRO A 38 -17.02 8.99 22.45
N THR A 39 -17.06 10.28 22.80
CA THR A 39 -15.86 11.13 22.89
C THR A 39 -14.77 10.56 23.81
N ASN A 40 -15.14 10.01 24.97
CA ASN A 40 -14.20 9.40 25.92
C ASN A 40 -13.49 8.16 25.35
N GLU A 41 -14.19 7.34 24.57
CA GLU A 41 -13.59 6.18 23.90
C GLU A 41 -12.66 6.60 22.77
N ARG A 42 -12.99 7.66 22.03
CA ARG A 42 -12.08 8.23 21.01
C ARG A 42 -10.81 8.80 21.64
N GLN A 43 -10.89 9.46 22.79
CA GLN A 43 -9.73 9.94 23.53
C GLN A 43 -8.87 8.76 24.01
N THR A 44 -9.51 7.72 24.54
CA THR A 44 -8.85 6.48 24.96
C THR A 44 -8.15 5.80 23.78
N LEU A 45 -8.83 5.69 22.64
CA LEU A 45 -8.29 5.19 21.38
C LEU A 45 -7.03 5.96 21.01
N TYR A 46 -7.10 7.29 20.94
CA TYR A 46 -5.98 8.13 20.56
C TYR A 46 -4.78 7.94 21.49
N MET A 47 -5.00 7.97 22.81
CA MET A 47 -3.92 7.83 23.79
C MET A 47 -3.19 6.48 23.68
N ILE A 48 -3.92 5.38 23.55
CA ILE A 48 -3.33 4.05 23.46
C ILE A 48 -2.73 3.83 22.06
N ALA A 49 -3.44 4.19 20.99
CA ALA A 49 -2.95 4.09 19.61
C ALA A 49 -1.65 4.89 19.41
N LYS A 50 -1.50 6.04 20.08
CA LYS A 50 -0.27 6.83 20.05
C LYS A 50 0.95 6.03 20.52
N LEU A 51 0.81 5.18 21.54
CA LEU A 51 1.92 4.34 22.00
C LEU A 51 2.40 3.38 20.91
N PHE A 52 1.46 2.78 20.16
CA PHE A 52 1.78 1.87 19.06
C PHE A 52 2.37 2.61 17.84
N THR A 53 1.83 3.79 17.51
CA THR A 53 2.38 4.62 16.44
C THR A 53 3.78 5.14 16.79
N ASP A 54 4.00 5.61 18.01
CA ASP A 54 5.32 6.00 18.51
C ASP A 54 6.27 4.79 18.46
N ALA A 55 5.84 3.60 18.90
CA ALA A 55 6.63 2.38 18.79
C ALA A 55 7.04 2.06 17.33
N THR A 56 6.15 2.29 16.36
CA THR A 56 6.44 2.14 14.93
C THR A 56 7.52 3.12 14.45
N VAL A 57 7.49 4.37 14.92
CA VAL A 57 8.54 5.37 14.64
C VAL A 57 9.89 4.89 15.20
N GLU A 58 9.89 4.33 16.41
CA GLU A 58 11.08 3.76 17.05
C GLU A 58 11.62 2.53 16.29
N VAL A 59 10.75 1.66 15.78
CA VAL A 59 11.12 0.53 14.91
C VAL A 59 11.82 1.02 13.64
N ASN A 60 11.25 2.01 12.96
CA ASN A 60 11.86 2.60 11.75
C ASN A 60 13.21 3.27 12.03
N SER A 61 13.44 3.69 13.27
CA SER A 61 14.70 4.28 13.74
C SER A 61 15.68 3.21 14.29
N ASN A 62 15.36 1.92 14.17
CA ASN A 62 16.11 0.79 14.71
C ASN A 62 16.32 0.84 16.25
N ARG A 63 15.47 1.58 16.98
CA ARG A 63 15.51 1.67 18.45
C ARG A 63 14.61 0.61 19.09
N PHE A 64 14.89 -0.67 18.81
CA PHE A 64 14.00 -1.79 19.13
C PHE A 64 13.65 -1.96 20.61
N ARG A 65 14.59 -1.65 21.53
CA ARG A 65 14.29 -1.69 22.99
C ARG A 65 13.25 -0.65 23.39
N VAL A 66 13.33 0.55 22.83
CA VAL A 66 12.36 1.63 23.09
C VAL A 66 11.01 1.27 22.48
N ALA A 67 11.01 0.78 21.24
CA ALA A 67 9.81 0.28 20.60
C ALA A 67 9.11 -0.81 21.42
N GLN A 68 9.87 -1.79 21.90
CA GLN A 68 9.34 -2.86 22.75
C GLN A 68 8.70 -2.33 24.03
N HIS A 69 9.38 -1.41 24.74
CA HIS A 69 8.82 -0.79 25.94
C HIS A 69 7.48 -0.05 25.67
N LEU A 70 7.37 0.65 24.54
CA LEU A 70 6.15 1.33 24.14
C LEU A 70 5.03 0.35 23.81
N PHE A 71 5.33 -0.75 23.11
CA PHE A 71 4.36 -1.82 22.87
C PHE A 71 3.85 -2.43 24.17
N GLU A 72 4.76 -2.82 25.07
CA GLU A 72 4.39 -3.42 26.37
C GLU A 72 3.51 -2.48 27.19
N ARG A 73 3.78 -1.17 27.15
CA ARG A 73 2.95 -0.16 27.82
C ARG A 73 1.57 -0.05 27.19
N GLY A 74 1.46 -0.03 25.86
CA GLY A 74 0.17 0.02 25.16
C GLY A 74 -0.65 -1.26 25.36
N GLU A 75 -0.01 -2.43 25.32
CA GLU A 75 -0.61 -3.74 25.60
C GLU A 75 -1.24 -3.77 27.00
N ARG A 76 -0.53 -3.27 28.03
CA ARG A 76 -1.10 -3.16 29.39
C ARG A 76 -2.37 -2.32 29.43
N TYR A 77 -2.40 -1.18 28.74
CA TYR A 77 -3.61 -0.35 28.69
C TYR A 77 -4.74 -1.01 27.90
N LEU A 78 -4.43 -1.68 26.78
CA LEU A 78 -5.40 -2.44 25.98
C LEU A 78 -6.05 -3.57 26.81
N HIS A 79 -5.25 -4.32 27.57
CA HIS A 79 -5.74 -5.39 28.44
C HIS A 79 -6.58 -4.88 29.62
N ALA A 80 -6.33 -3.66 30.08
CA ALA A 80 -7.08 -3.04 31.17
C ALA A 80 -8.45 -2.49 30.73
N LEU A 81 -8.75 -2.46 29.43
CA LEU A 81 -10.06 -2.00 28.95
C LEU A 81 -11.17 -2.99 29.31
N PRO A 82 -12.36 -2.51 29.74
CA PRO A 82 -13.51 -3.37 30.01
C PRO A 82 -13.94 -4.19 28.79
N ASP A 83 -14.46 -5.41 29.00
CA ASP A 83 -14.80 -6.35 27.94
C ASP A 83 -15.97 -5.90 27.05
N GLU A 84 -16.89 -5.11 27.60
CA GLU A 84 -17.99 -4.50 26.85
C GLU A 84 -17.52 -3.47 25.81
N LYS A 85 -16.26 -3.00 25.87
CA LYS A 85 -15.68 -2.03 24.92
C LYS A 85 -15.20 -2.69 23.63
N VAL A 86 -16.01 -3.59 23.06
CA VAL A 86 -15.66 -4.45 21.92
C VAL A 86 -15.15 -3.64 20.72
N MET A 87 -15.89 -2.60 20.31
CA MET A 87 -15.52 -1.81 19.12
C MET A 87 -14.20 -1.03 19.31
N LEU A 88 -14.03 -0.38 20.47
CA LEU A 88 -12.78 0.29 20.83
C LEU A 88 -11.60 -0.70 20.84
N LYS A 89 -11.76 -1.87 21.46
CA LYS A 89 -10.76 -2.93 21.47
C LYS A 89 -10.40 -3.36 20.05
N SER A 90 -11.38 -3.57 19.17
CA SER A 90 -11.14 -3.95 17.77
C SER A 90 -10.29 -2.92 17.02
N PHE A 91 -10.55 -1.62 17.18
CA PHE A 91 -9.72 -0.60 16.54
C PHE A 91 -8.30 -0.53 17.13
N LEU A 92 -8.14 -0.68 18.45
CA LEU A 92 -6.82 -0.70 19.08
C LEU A 92 -6.00 -1.92 18.66
N VAL A 93 -6.63 -3.08 18.57
CA VAL A 93 -6.00 -4.32 18.08
C VAL A 93 -5.49 -4.13 16.65
N ASN A 94 -6.27 -3.51 15.76
CA ASN A 94 -5.82 -3.21 14.40
C ASN A 94 -4.57 -2.32 14.37
N VAL A 95 -4.53 -1.25 15.18
CA VAL A 95 -3.37 -0.36 15.25
C VAL A 95 -2.17 -1.10 15.83
N TYR A 96 -2.40 -1.88 16.89
CA TYR A 96 -1.39 -2.70 17.55
C TYR A 96 -0.76 -3.71 16.59
N ASP A 97 -1.56 -4.58 15.97
CA ASP A 97 -1.08 -5.67 15.14
C ASP A 97 -0.31 -5.17 13.92
N ARG A 98 -0.83 -4.12 13.26
CA ARG A 98 -0.13 -3.43 12.18
C ARG A 98 1.24 -2.94 12.63
N SER A 99 1.30 -2.26 13.77
CA SER A 99 2.53 -1.69 14.32
C SER A 99 3.53 -2.78 14.75
N LYS A 100 3.03 -3.81 15.44
CA LYS A 100 3.83 -4.90 16.01
C LYS A 100 4.31 -5.88 14.93
N SER A 101 3.55 -6.06 13.85
CA SER A 101 4.00 -6.86 12.70
C SER A 101 5.27 -6.27 12.07
N LEU A 102 5.38 -4.94 11.96
CA LEU A 102 6.60 -4.28 11.49
C LEU A 102 7.76 -4.54 12.44
N TYR A 103 7.54 -4.48 13.76
CA TYR A 103 8.56 -4.82 14.75
C TYR A 103 9.10 -6.24 14.52
N HIS A 104 8.20 -7.22 14.39
CA HIS A 104 8.58 -8.62 14.16
C HIS A 104 9.29 -8.82 12.81
N HIS A 105 8.83 -8.16 11.75
CA HIS A 105 9.50 -8.19 10.45
C HIS A 105 10.92 -7.64 10.54
N ARG A 106 11.12 -6.49 11.20
CA ARG A 106 12.43 -5.85 11.36
C ARG A 106 13.38 -6.60 12.28
N THR A 107 12.86 -7.39 13.20
CA THR A 107 13.64 -8.21 14.14
C THR A 107 13.86 -9.65 13.65
N GLY A 108 13.30 -10.01 12.50
CA GLY A 108 13.49 -11.32 11.85
C GLY A 108 12.49 -12.40 12.25
N ASP A 109 11.50 -12.09 13.08
CA ASP A 109 10.42 -13.02 13.47
C ASP A 109 9.31 -13.01 12.39
N VAL A 110 9.60 -13.60 11.24
CA VAL A 110 8.76 -13.58 10.04
C VAL A 110 7.38 -14.18 10.31
N GLU A 111 7.31 -15.30 11.02
CA GLU A 111 6.04 -16.00 11.30
C GLU A 111 5.10 -15.16 12.17
N LYS A 112 5.63 -14.49 13.21
CA LYS A 112 4.78 -13.57 14.00
C LYS A 112 4.35 -12.35 13.21
N ALA A 113 5.21 -11.81 12.34
CA ALA A 113 4.83 -10.70 11.47
C ALA A 113 3.65 -11.08 10.58
N ILE A 114 3.72 -12.26 9.93
CA ILE A 114 2.65 -12.80 9.09
C ILE A 114 1.36 -13.02 9.90
N SER A 115 1.47 -13.65 11.07
CA SER A 115 0.32 -13.92 11.94
C SER A 115 -0.44 -12.65 12.34
N LEU A 116 0.27 -11.59 12.71
CA LEU A 116 -0.34 -10.31 13.10
C LEU A 116 -1.00 -9.60 11.92
N ILE A 117 -0.39 -9.69 10.72
CA ILE A 117 -1.00 -9.14 9.51
C ILE A 117 -2.31 -9.87 9.19
N HIS A 118 -2.34 -11.21 9.25
CA HIS A 118 -3.58 -11.98 9.06
C HIS A 118 -4.64 -11.67 10.11
N HIS A 119 -4.24 -11.45 11.37
CA HIS A 119 -5.17 -11.04 12.41
C HIS A 119 -5.80 -9.67 12.09
N THR A 120 -5.00 -8.70 11.63
CA THR A 120 -5.49 -7.39 11.15
C THR A 120 -6.45 -7.53 9.97
N LEU A 121 -6.12 -8.35 8.97
CA LEU A 121 -6.97 -8.60 7.80
C LEU A 121 -8.36 -9.12 8.21
N ASN A 122 -8.39 -10.11 9.11
CA ASN A 122 -9.62 -10.69 9.62
C ASN A 122 -10.44 -9.69 10.45
N ASN A 123 -9.79 -8.88 11.28
CA ASN A 123 -10.48 -7.90 12.10
C ASN A 123 -11.05 -6.74 11.26
N ASN A 124 -10.31 -6.27 10.24
CA ASN A 124 -10.84 -5.31 9.26
C ASN A 124 -12.07 -5.85 8.53
N ARG A 125 -12.02 -7.09 8.05
CA ARG A 125 -13.17 -7.72 7.38
C ARG A 125 -14.42 -7.76 8.28
N LYS A 126 -14.24 -8.00 9.59
CA LYS A 126 -15.35 -7.95 10.58
C LYS A 126 -15.88 -6.53 10.78
N LEU A 127 -15.02 -5.51 10.84
CA LEU A 127 -15.42 -4.12 10.98
C LEU A 127 -16.08 -3.58 9.69
N GLU A 128 -15.64 -4.02 8.51
CA GLU A 128 -16.31 -3.70 7.23
C GLU A 128 -17.76 -4.16 7.23
N ALA A 129 -18.04 -5.37 7.73
CA ALA A 129 -19.40 -5.88 7.89
C ALA A 129 -20.25 -5.06 8.88
N GLN A 130 -19.61 -4.23 9.72
CA GLN A 130 -20.26 -3.30 10.65
C GLN A 130 -20.40 -1.87 10.08
N GLY A 131 -20.10 -1.67 8.79
CA GLY A 131 -20.25 -0.39 8.11
C GLY A 131 -18.97 0.44 7.98
N PHE A 132 -17.82 -0.07 8.43
CA PHE A 132 -16.53 0.61 8.27
C PHE A 132 -15.86 0.27 6.93
N HIS A 133 -16.57 0.50 5.82
CA HIS A 133 -16.15 0.06 4.48
C HIS A 133 -14.79 0.62 4.01
N PHE A 134 -14.34 1.77 4.53
CA PHE A 134 -13.03 2.31 4.21
C PHE A 134 -11.87 1.40 4.66
N LEU A 135 -12.10 0.47 5.59
CA LEU A 135 -11.10 -0.51 6.03
C LEU A 135 -10.72 -1.52 4.93
N LEU A 136 -11.48 -1.56 3.82
CA LEU A 136 -11.05 -2.24 2.60
C LEU A 136 -9.67 -1.76 2.13
N PHE A 137 -9.42 -0.44 2.17
CA PHE A 137 -8.12 0.14 1.80
C PHE A 137 -7.02 -0.21 2.81
N ASP A 138 -7.39 -0.39 4.08
CA ASP A 138 -6.47 -0.90 5.09
C ASP A 138 -6.08 -2.36 4.85
N ARG A 139 -7.02 -3.21 4.41
CA ARG A 139 -6.72 -4.60 4.05
C ARG A 139 -5.77 -4.68 2.87
N LEU A 140 -6.01 -3.89 1.82
CA LEU A 140 -5.10 -3.79 0.68
C LEU A 140 -3.72 -3.30 1.11
N SER A 141 -3.64 -2.31 2.00
CA SER A 141 -2.38 -1.86 2.61
C SER A 141 -1.70 -2.95 3.45
N GLN A 142 -2.47 -3.81 4.12
CA GLN A 142 -1.93 -4.97 4.85
C GLN A 142 -1.40 -6.05 3.90
N TYR A 143 -2.04 -6.28 2.75
CA TYR A 143 -1.49 -7.16 1.71
C TYR A 143 -0.17 -6.63 1.15
N GLN A 144 -0.01 -5.32 1.00
CA GLN A 144 1.27 -4.70 0.68
C GLN A 144 2.34 -4.92 1.77
N ASN A 145 1.95 -4.88 3.05
CA ASN A 145 2.89 -5.20 4.13
C ASN A 145 3.27 -6.68 4.13
N LEU A 146 2.31 -7.57 3.87
CA LEU A 146 2.55 -9.01 3.77
C LEU A 146 3.49 -9.33 2.61
N SER A 147 3.30 -8.70 1.46
CA SER A 147 4.18 -8.88 0.30
C SER A 147 5.61 -8.42 0.60
N ARG A 148 5.80 -7.34 1.39
CA ARG A 148 7.14 -6.91 1.86
C ARG A 148 7.80 -7.98 2.73
N VAL A 149 7.05 -8.62 3.62
CA VAL A 149 7.54 -9.75 4.42
C VAL A 149 7.92 -10.94 3.53
N TYR A 150 7.08 -11.27 2.54
CA TYR A 150 7.35 -12.33 1.56
C TYR A 150 8.58 -12.08 0.71
N PHE A 151 8.79 -10.84 0.23
CA PHE A 151 10.03 -10.47 -0.44
C PHE A 151 11.26 -10.71 0.45
N SER A 152 11.21 -10.28 1.72
CA SER A 152 12.31 -10.51 2.67
C SER A 152 12.54 -11.99 2.98
N ALA A 153 11.50 -12.82 2.90
CA ALA A 153 11.55 -14.26 3.12
C ALA A 153 11.89 -15.08 1.85
N GLY A 154 12.27 -14.43 0.74
CA GLY A 154 12.59 -15.12 -0.51
C GLY A 154 11.37 -15.64 -1.29
N LYS A 155 10.14 -15.36 -0.85
CA LYS A 155 8.88 -15.75 -1.50
C LYS A 155 8.45 -14.71 -2.53
N LYS A 156 9.34 -14.36 -3.46
CA LYS A 156 9.15 -13.28 -4.46
C LYS A 156 7.89 -13.47 -5.30
N THR A 157 7.68 -14.67 -5.84
CA THR A 157 6.52 -15.02 -6.68
C THR A 157 5.20 -14.75 -5.96
N ALA A 158 5.04 -15.28 -4.74
CA ALA A 158 3.84 -15.07 -3.95
C ALA A 158 3.60 -13.60 -3.60
N ALA A 159 4.66 -12.82 -3.38
CA ALA A 159 4.56 -11.37 -3.16
C ALA A 159 4.03 -10.63 -4.40
N LEU A 160 4.54 -10.98 -5.59
CA LEU A 160 4.13 -10.37 -6.85
C LEU A 160 2.71 -10.75 -7.25
N GLU A 161 2.32 -12.01 -7.10
CA GLU A 161 0.96 -12.49 -7.36
C GLU A 161 -0.05 -11.76 -6.47
N MET A 162 0.25 -11.63 -5.17
CA MET A 162 -0.59 -10.92 -4.22
C MET A 162 -0.76 -9.43 -4.56
N LEU A 163 0.33 -8.76 -4.92
CA LEU A 163 0.30 -7.34 -5.31
C LEU A 163 -0.44 -7.13 -6.63
N SER A 164 -0.26 -8.04 -7.59
CA SER A 164 -0.99 -8.02 -8.85
C SER A 164 -2.49 -8.19 -8.62
N ASP A 165 -2.89 -9.16 -7.79
CA ASP A 165 -4.31 -9.40 -7.50
C ASP A 165 -4.96 -8.24 -6.70
N CYS A 166 -4.20 -7.56 -5.82
CA CYS A 166 -4.65 -6.29 -5.21
C CYS A 166 -4.96 -5.22 -6.26
N LEU A 167 -4.09 -5.07 -7.28
CA LEU A 167 -4.29 -4.09 -8.34
C LEU A 167 -5.45 -4.49 -9.26
N VAL A 168 -5.58 -5.77 -9.63
CA VAL A 168 -6.73 -6.28 -10.38
C VAL A 168 -8.02 -5.98 -9.62
N PHE A 169 -8.05 -6.19 -8.30
CA PHE A 169 -9.19 -5.83 -7.45
C PHE A 169 -9.48 -4.33 -7.47
N LEU A 170 -8.48 -3.47 -7.28
CA LEU A 170 -8.66 -2.02 -7.30
C LEU A 170 -9.17 -1.50 -8.66
N LEU A 171 -8.76 -2.14 -9.75
CA LEU A 171 -9.11 -1.74 -11.12
C LEU A 171 -10.45 -2.30 -11.57
N THR A 172 -10.84 -3.50 -11.13
CA THR A 172 -12.01 -4.23 -11.65
C THR A 172 -13.10 -4.54 -10.62
N GLY A 173 -12.77 -4.43 -9.33
CA GLY A 173 -13.63 -4.83 -8.22
C GLY A 173 -13.69 -6.34 -8.00
N GLN A 174 -12.75 -7.11 -8.56
CA GLN A 174 -12.67 -8.56 -8.43
C GLN A 174 -11.23 -9.02 -8.17
N ALA A 175 -11.07 -9.90 -7.18
CA ALA A 175 -9.82 -10.58 -6.85
C ALA A 175 -10.00 -12.10 -7.03
N THR A 176 -8.98 -12.79 -7.54
CA THR A 176 -9.03 -14.26 -7.69
C THR A 176 -8.31 -14.96 -6.54
N LEU A 177 -7.10 -14.52 -6.23
CA LEU A 177 -6.27 -15.09 -5.17
C LEU A 177 -6.72 -14.61 -3.80
N LEU A 178 -7.03 -13.31 -3.70
CA LEU A 178 -7.48 -12.61 -2.48
C LEU A 178 -9.00 -12.50 -2.48
N ALA A 179 -9.69 -13.63 -2.66
CA ALA A 179 -11.14 -13.69 -2.86
C ALA A 179 -11.94 -13.08 -1.70
N ASP A 180 -11.36 -12.99 -0.51
CA ASP A 180 -11.94 -12.31 0.65
C ASP A 180 -12.17 -10.81 0.40
N LEU A 181 -11.44 -10.17 -0.52
CA LEU A 181 -11.67 -8.76 -0.90
C LEU A 181 -13.03 -8.56 -1.59
N ASN A 182 -13.61 -9.62 -2.17
CA ASN A 182 -14.87 -9.56 -2.89
C ASN A 182 -16.10 -9.46 -1.97
N ASP A 183 -16.00 -9.92 -0.71
CA ASP A 183 -17.14 -10.07 0.20
C ASP A 183 -17.87 -8.76 0.53
N HIS A 184 -17.13 -7.67 0.60
CA HIS A 184 -17.66 -6.34 0.94
C HIS A 184 -17.26 -5.30 -0.11
N TYR A 185 -17.09 -5.74 -1.36
CA TYR A 185 -16.76 -4.83 -2.44
C TYR A 185 -17.82 -3.73 -2.55
N VAL A 186 -17.36 -2.49 -2.40
CA VAL A 186 -18.22 -1.31 -2.48
C VAL A 186 -18.40 -0.94 -3.96
N LYS A 187 -19.59 -1.20 -4.51
CA LYS A 187 -19.91 -0.87 -5.91
C LYS A 187 -19.93 0.65 -6.16
N GLU A 188 -20.29 1.41 -5.14
CA GLU A 188 -20.42 2.88 -5.17
C GLU A 188 -19.42 3.51 -4.20
N TYR A 189 -18.32 4.01 -4.75
CA TYR A 189 -17.35 4.78 -3.98
C TYR A 189 -17.78 6.25 -3.90
N ASP A 190 -17.77 6.82 -2.70
CA ASP A 190 -17.81 8.28 -2.56
C ASP A 190 -16.48 8.91 -3.04
N ALA A 191 -16.43 10.23 -3.12
CA ALA A 191 -15.25 10.94 -3.61
C ALA A 191 -13.98 10.63 -2.81
N ASP A 192 -14.09 10.45 -1.49
CA ASP A 192 -12.96 10.15 -0.62
C ASP A 192 -12.44 8.73 -0.87
N MET A 193 -13.32 7.76 -1.06
CA MET A 193 -12.94 6.39 -1.41
C MET A 193 -12.39 6.28 -2.83
N ILE A 194 -12.88 7.06 -3.79
CA ILE A 194 -12.30 7.14 -5.14
C ILE A 194 -10.85 7.63 -5.05
N GLU A 195 -10.58 8.66 -4.24
CA GLU A 195 -9.24 9.19 -4.03
C GLU A 195 -8.30 8.20 -3.32
N MET A 196 -8.78 7.52 -2.27
CA MET A 196 -8.00 6.45 -1.60
C MET A 196 -7.68 5.30 -2.56
N ARG A 197 -8.65 4.90 -3.39
CA ARG A 197 -8.47 3.86 -4.41
C ARG A 197 -7.39 4.26 -5.41
N HIS A 198 -7.48 5.46 -5.97
CA HIS A 198 -6.50 5.98 -6.94
C HIS A 198 -5.10 6.03 -6.35
N SER A 199 -4.97 6.58 -5.15
CA SER A 199 -3.70 6.69 -4.44
C SER A 199 -3.05 5.31 -4.22
N LEU A 200 -3.85 4.32 -3.79
CA LEU A 200 -3.35 2.98 -3.56
C LEU A 200 -2.98 2.25 -4.86
N ILE A 201 -3.70 2.47 -5.96
CA ILE A 201 -3.29 1.98 -7.29
C ILE A 201 -1.89 2.52 -7.61
N CYS A 202 -1.70 3.84 -7.55
CA CYS A 202 -0.42 4.46 -7.84
C CYS A 202 0.70 3.92 -6.94
N GLN A 203 0.45 3.85 -5.63
CA GLN A 203 1.43 3.36 -4.67
C GLN A 203 1.85 1.92 -4.97
N LEU A 204 0.89 0.98 -5.06
CA LEU A 204 1.18 -0.43 -5.31
C LEU A 204 1.88 -0.61 -6.66
N LEU A 205 1.38 0.05 -7.70
CA LEU A 205 1.90 -0.09 -9.04
C LEU A 205 3.34 0.38 -9.13
N PHE A 206 3.63 1.59 -8.65
CA PHE A 206 4.96 2.18 -8.79
C PHE A 206 5.98 1.63 -7.81
N GLU A 207 5.61 1.38 -6.55
CA GLU A 207 6.54 0.74 -5.60
C GLU A 207 6.94 -0.66 -6.07
N THR A 208 5.98 -1.44 -6.60
CA THR A 208 6.26 -2.80 -7.09
C THR A 208 7.08 -2.77 -8.37
N THR A 209 6.74 -1.90 -9.32
CA THR A 209 7.52 -1.71 -10.55
C THR A 209 8.95 -1.30 -10.23
N HIS A 210 9.14 -0.34 -9.32
CA HIS A 210 10.48 0.08 -8.89
C HIS A 210 11.28 -1.08 -8.27
N ARG A 211 10.63 -1.93 -7.47
CA ARG A 211 11.26 -3.11 -6.89
C ARG A 211 11.64 -4.15 -7.94
N ILE A 212 10.78 -4.41 -8.93
CA ILE A 212 11.08 -5.31 -10.06
C ILE A 212 12.28 -4.78 -10.86
N GLN A 213 12.36 -3.47 -11.09
CA GLN A 213 13.46 -2.82 -11.81
C GLN A 213 14.83 -2.88 -11.11
N GLN A 214 14.88 -3.29 -9.84
CA GLN A 214 16.15 -3.54 -9.14
C GLN A 214 16.77 -4.90 -9.52
N GLU A 215 16.06 -5.72 -10.30
CA GLU A 215 16.58 -6.99 -10.81
C GLU A 215 17.67 -6.77 -11.85
N ASN A 216 18.81 -7.45 -11.66
CA ASN A 216 19.96 -7.31 -12.55
C ASN A 216 19.97 -8.35 -13.68
N ASP A 217 19.20 -9.43 -13.52
CA ASP A 217 19.05 -10.47 -14.54
C ASP A 217 17.87 -10.16 -15.48
N ALA A 218 18.15 -10.08 -16.78
CA ALA A 218 17.14 -9.69 -17.77
C ALA A 218 16.02 -10.73 -17.95
N VAL A 219 16.32 -12.02 -17.76
CA VAL A 219 15.33 -13.10 -17.87
C VAL A 219 14.39 -13.05 -16.67
N GLN A 220 14.95 -12.91 -15.46
CA GLN A 220 14.20 -12.77 -14.23
C GLN A 220 13.36 -11.49 -14.23
N LEU A 221 13.91 -10.37 -14.70
CA LEU A 221 13.17 -9.11 -14.87
C LEU A 221 11.94 -9.30 -15.76
N ALA A 222 12.09 -9.98 -16.91
CA ALA A 222 10.98 -10.24 -17.82
C ALA A 222 9.93 -11.17 -17.19
N ALA A 223 10.36 -12.21 -16.48
CA ALA A 223 9.48 -13.14 -15.77
C ALA A 223 8.68 -12.44 -14.66
N ASP A 224 9.32 -11.61 -13.84
CA ASP A 224 8.67 -10.86 -12.77
C ASP A 224 7.70 -9.80 -13.31
N CYS A 225 8.09 -9.12 -14.39
CA CYS A 225 7.19 -8.21 -15.09
C CYS A 225 5.95 -8.94 -15.62
N ALA A 226 6.13 -10.10 -16.25
CA ALA A 226 4.99 -10.89 -16.73
C ALA A 226 4.09 -11.31 -15.57
N LEU A 227 4.66 -11.86 -14.49
CA LEU A 227 3.92 -12.28 -13.31
C LEU A 227 3.10 -11.13 -12.69
N PHE A 228 3.67 -9.94 -12.64
CA PHE A 228 3.02 -8.78 -12.05
C PHE A 228 2.00 -8.12 -12.98
N PHE A 229 2.33 -7.89 -14.26
CA PHE A 229 1.50 -7.10 -15.17
C PHE A 229 0.44 -7.93 -15.92
N GLU A 230 0.70 -9.19 -16.24
CA GLU A 230 -0.22 -10.00 -17.07
C GLU A 230 -1.66 -10.05 -16.54
N PRO A 231 -1.90 -10.28 -15.22
CA PRO A 231 -3.27 -10.35 -14.70
C PRO A 231 -4.07 -9.04 -14.90
N MET A 232 -3.38 -7.90 -14.80
CA MET A 232 -3.98 -6.59 -15.07
C MET A 232 -4.36 -6.44 -16.55
N LEU A 233 -3.50 -6.87 -17.47
CA LEU A 233 -3.77 -6.79 -18.91
C LEU A 233 -4.94 -7.67 -19.33
N GLN A 234 -4.99 -8.90 -18.82
CA GLN A 234 -6.10 -9.82 -19.09
C GLN A 234 -7.43 -9.21 -18.64
N SER A 235 -7.39 -8.35 -17.63
CA SER A 235 -8.57 -7.71 -17.04
C SER A 235 -8.81 -6.28 -17.53
N ILE A 236 -8.03 -5.76 -18.47
CA ILE A 236 -8.00 -4.33 -18.85
C ILE A 236 -9.32 -3.79 -19.41
N HIS A 237 -10.08 -4.66 -20.06
CA HIS A 237 -11.39 -4.37 -20.60
C HIS A 237 -12.46 -4.17 -19.51
N ARG A 238 -12.19 -4.62 -18.28
CA ARG A 238 -13.07 -4.49 -17.10
C ARG A 238 -12.67 -3.33 -16.18
N PHE A 239 -11.65 -2.56 -16.54
CA PHE A 239 -11.17 -1.46 -15.69
C PHE A 239 -12.25 -0.40 -15.52
N MET A 240 -12.58 -0.10 -14.26
CA MET A 240 -13.49 0.97 -13.89
C MET A 240 -12.70 2.27 -13.73
N ILE A 241 -12.76 3.12 -14.75
CA ILE A 241 -12.20 4.46 -14.70
C ILE A 241 -13.15 5.34 -13.87
N ARG A 242 -12.68 5.79 -12.71
CA ARG A 242 -13.42 6.69 -11.79
C ARG A 242 -12.83 8.09 -11.77
N LYS A 243 -11.61 8.25 -12.29
CA LYS A 243 -10.88 9.52 -12.41
C LYS A 243 -10.24 9.67 -13.79
N PRO A 244 -10.14 10.89 -14.35
CA PRO A 244 -9.42 11.13 -15.61
C PRO A 244 -7.99 10.57 -15.59
N GLU A 245 -7.30 10.68 -14.46
CA GLU A 245 -5.92 10.21 -14.28
C GLU A 245 -5.81 8.68 -14.38
N GLU A 246 -6.88 7.94 -14.08
CA GLU A 246 -6.87 6.48 -14.20
C GLU A 246 -6.96 5.99 -15.64
N ALA A 247 -7.49 6.82 -16.56
CA ALA A 247 -7.41 6.52 -17.99
C ALA A 247 -5.94 6.44 -18.44
N LEU A 248 -5.08 7.29 -17.87
CA LEU A 248 -3.64 7.27 -18.13
C LEU A 248 -2.97 6.04 -17.53
N ILE A 249 -3.38 5.60 -16.33
CA ILE A 249 -2.90 4.34 -15.75
C ILE A 249 -3.25 3.16 -16.65
N LYS A 250 -4.48 3.13 -17.19
CA LYS A 250 -4.91 2.11 -18.14
C LYS A 250 -4.01 2.11 -19.39
N GLN A 251 -3.78 3.27 -19.99
CA GLN A 251 -2.91 3.40 -21.16
C GLN A 251 -1.47 2.97 -20.87
N TRP A 252 -0.92 3.40 -19.72
CA TRP A 252 0.42 3.01 -19.30
C TRP A 252 0.56 1.49 -19.11
N LEU A 253 -0.47 0.85 -18.53
CA LEU A 253 -0.52 -0.59 -18.41
C LEU A 253 -0.51 -1.28 -19.77
N GLU A 254 -1.13 -0.72 -20.81
CA GLU A 254 -1.09 -1.28 -22.18
C GLU A 254 0.31 -1.20 -22.82
N ILE A 255 1.12 -0.20 -22.44
CA ILE A 255 2.43 0.07 -23.04
C ILE A 255 3.56 -0.74 -22.38
N ILE A 256 3.61 -0.79 -21.05
CA ILE A 256 4.71 -1.43 -20.29
C ILE A 256 4.99 -2.89 -20.69
N PRO A 257 3.98 -3.72 -20.99
CA PRO A 257 4.18 -5.08 -21.45
C PRO A 257 4.91 -5.20 -22.76
N LEU A 258 4.68 -4.27 -23.68
CA LEU A 258 5.39 -4.23 -24.96
C LEU A 258 6.89 -4.01 -24.72
N PHE A 259 7.23 -3.28 -23.67
CA PHE A 259 8.61 -3.04 -23.26
C PHE A 259 9.30 -4.30 -22.73
N TYR A 260 8.75 -4.97 -21.70
CA TYR A 260 9.45 -6.12 -21.09
C TYR A 260 9.39 -7.40 -21.95
N ARG A 261 8.45 -7.49 -22.90
CA ARG A 261 8.40 -8.54 -23.93
C ARG A 261 9.34 -8.26 -25.12
N GLN A 262 10.14 -7.20 -25.08
CA GLN A 262 11.06 -6.78 -26.14
C GLN A 262 10.37 -6.50 -27.50
N GLN A 263 9.10 -6.08 -27.48
CA GLN A 263 8.32 -5.75 -28.68
C GLN A 263 8.54 -4.29 -29.09
N SER A 264 9.76 -3.96 -29.50
CA SER A 264 10.19 -2.58 -29.79
C SER A 264 9.29 -1.84 -30.80
N ALA A 265 8.88 -2.49 -31.89
CA ALA A 265 7.98 -1.90 -32.89
C ALA A 265 6.59 -1.57 -32.32
N GLY A 266 6.01 -2.48 -31.52
CA GLY A 266 4.74 -2.26 -30.84
C GLY A 266 4.83 -1.16 -29.79
N LEU A 267 5.93 -1.12 -29.04
CA LEU A 267 6.21 -0.06 -28.06
C LEU A 267 6.28 1.32 -28.73
N HIS A 268 7.03 1.46 -29.82
CA HIS A 268 7.13 2.73 -30.55
C HIS A 268 5.78 3.18 -31.14
N ALA A 269 5.01 2.25 -31.71
CA ALA A 269 3.68 2.55 -32.24
C ALA A 269 2.71 2.99 -31.13
N ALA A 270 2.73 2.32 -29.98
CA ALA A 270 1.92 2.68 -28.83
C ALA A 270 2.31 4.07 -28.30
N VAL A 271 3.59 4.30 -27.99
CA VAL A 271 4.10 5.59 -27.50
C VAL A 271 3.78 6.75 -28.46
N ALA A 272 3.93 6.53 -29.78
CA ALA A 272 3.59 7.52 -30.80
C ALA A 272 2.08 7.81 -30.87
N ALA A 273 1.23 6.79 -30.76
CA ALA A 273 -0.23 6.96 -30.71
C ALA A 273 -0.70 7.80 -29.51
N PHE A 274 0.10 7.84 -28.44
CA PHE A 274 -0.18 8.65 -27.24
C PHE A 274 0.38 10.07 -27.29
N GLY A 275 1.03 10.48 -28.38
CA GLY A 275 1.61 11.83 -28.51
C GLY A 275 2.77 12.10 -27.54
N LEU A 276 3.36 11.06 -26.93
CA LEU A 276 4.49 11.18 -26.03
C LEU A 276 5.79 11.31 -26.84
N GLN A 277 6.47 12.46 -26.75
CA GLN A 277 7.84 12.62 -27.24
C GLN A 277 8.82 12.17 -26.15
N ALA A 278 9.20 10.90 -26.14
CA ALA A 278 10.21 10.40 -25.20
C ALA A 278 11.31 9.62 -25.93
N ASP A 279 12.55 9.99 -25.65
CA ASP A 279 13.72 9.16 -25.95
C ASP A 279 13.53 7.80 -25.27
N ALA A 280 13.67 6.71 -26.02
CA ALA A 280 13.48 5.36 -25.51
C ALA A 280 14.31 5.13 -24.23
N ALA A 281 15.53 5.69 -24.15
CA ALA A 281 16.39 5.66 -22.95
C ALA A 281 15.77 6.32 -21.70
N ALA A 282 14.91 7.32 -21.86
CA ALA A 282 14.17 7.95 -20.76
C ALA A 282 12.99 7.09 -20.28
N LEU A 283 12.41 6.28 -21.17
CA LEU A 283 11.44 5.24 -20.83
C LEU A 283 12.10 4.10 -19.99
N TYR A 284 13.40 3.83 -20.18
CA TYR A 284 14.12 2.82 -19.39
C TYR A 284 14.35 3.20 -17.91
N LYS A 285 14.45 4.50 -17.57
CA LYS A 285 14.95 4.95 -16.24
C LYS A 285 13.96 5.72 -15.37
N GLY A 286 12.80 6.11 -15.87
CA GLY A 286 12.01 7.12 -15.16
C GLY A 286 10.55 7.29 -15.53
N ILE A 287 9.91 6.32 -16.21
CA ILE A 287 8.48 6.42 -16.55
C ILE A 287 7.62 6.74 -15.31
N PRO A 288 7.80 6.10 -14.12
CA PRO A 288 6.97 6.41 -12.96
C PRO A 288 7.09 7.88 -12.50
N TYR A 289 8.33 8.39 -12.41
CA TYR A 289 8.59 9.71 -11.82
C TYR A 289 8.40 10.86 -12.82
N LYS A 290 8.80 10.69 -14.09
CA LYS A 290 8.70 11.76 -15.10
C LYS A 290 7.27 12.01 -15.57
N LEU A 291 6.44 10.97 -15.67
CA LEU A 291 5.00 11.17 -15.91
C LEU A 291 4.38 11.95 -14.75
N LEU A 292 4.62 11.54 -13.50
CA LEU A 292 4.13 12.25 -12.31
C LEU A 292 4.66 13.70 -12.15
N GLU A 293 5.91 13.97 -12.48
CA GLU A 293 6.46 15.34 -12.49
C GLU A 293 5.80 16.23 -13.54
N GLN A 294 5.42 15.67 -14.69
CA GLN A 294 4.61 16.39 -15.69
C GLN A 294 3.16 16.59 -15.21
N PHE A 295 2.62 15.71 -14.36
CA PHE A 295 1.26 15.82 -13.81
C PHE A 295 1.14 16.69 -12.55
N THR A 296 2.22 16.93 -11.82
CA THR A 296 2.23 17.78 -10.60
C THR A 296 2.71 19.21 -10.84
N ALA A 297 3.21 19.50 -12.05
CA ALA A 297 3.64 20.82 -12.50
C ALA A 297 2.59 21.59 -13.33
N GLY A 298 1.35 21.08 -13.39
CA GLY A 298 0.18 21.76 -13.97
C GLY A 298 -0.64 22.48 -12.90
#